data_AF-A0A849KAC3-F1
#
_entry.id   AF-A0A849KAC3-F1
#
_cell.length_a   1.000
_cell.length_b   1.000
_cell.length_c   1.000
_cell.angle_alpha   90.00
_cell.angle_beta   90.00
_cell.angle_gamma   90.00
#
_symmetry.space_group_name_H-M   'P 1'
#
loop_
_entity.id
_entity.type
_entity.pdbx_description
1 polymer ?
#
loop_
_entity_poly.entity_id
_entity_poly.type
_entity_poly.pdbx_seq_one_letter_code
_entity_poly.pdbx_strand_id
1 'polypeptide(L)'
;MIVLTVDQRDSTTRGDLVPEVLALLRTRTGGERPGVRLGFDRTVGDEVQGVLDGDDGARLAVEIVADLLRDGGWSVGVGVGAVQDPLPAASRAASGPAFVRAREAVEDAKRRGSVVPLAVVGATDEPGATIAADAQSLLRLLGAVAARRSPAGWEAVDTLGEQEASAAPQRATAEVLGVSEQAVSQRLRTALWAEELAVRPLAARLLRAADVAACAADGPGGPGEE
;
A
#
# COMPACT_ATOMS: atom_id res chain seq x y z
N MET A 1 -1.07 10.24 10.72
CA MET A 1 -0.08 9.35 10.11
C MET A 1 -0.73 8.07 9.57
N ILE A 2 0.00 7.35 8.71
CA ILE A 2 -0.42 6.09 8.08
C ILE A 2 0.59 5.02 8.49
N VAL A 3 0.12 3.98 9.20
CA VAL A 3 0.93 2.83 9.60
C VAL A 3 0.57 1.66 8.68
N LEU A 4 1.57 1.07 8.06
CA LEU A 4 1.41 -0.17 7.28
C LEU A 4 1.98 -1.33 8.08
N THR A 5 1.16 -2.35 8.31
CA THR A 5 1.55 -3.63 8.87
C THR A 5 1.36 -4.70 7.81
N VAL A 6 2.42 -5.45 7.52
CA VAL A 6 2.48 -6.45 6.46
C VAL A 6 2.85 -7.78 7.09
N ASP A 7 2.04 -8.81 6.87
CA ASP A 7 2.20 -10.12 7.50
C ASP A 7 2.26 -11.22 6.45
N GLN A 8 3.25 -12.10 6.56
CA GLN A 8 3.43 -13.16 5.58
C GLN A 8 2.39 -14.26 5.74
N ARG A 9 1.79 -14.65 4.62
CA ARG A 9 0.85 -15.77 4.55
C ARG A 9 1.61 -17.08 4.41
N ASP A 10 1.16 -18.09 5.13
CA ASP A 10 1.64 -19.48 5.04
C ASP A 10 3.17 -19.62 5.28
N SER A 11 3.75 -18.77 6.14
CA SER A 11 5.19 -18.71 6.43
C SER A 11 5.80 -20.04 6.90
N THR A 12 5.04 -20.86 7.61
CA THR A 12 5.44 -22.20 8.04
C THR A 12 5.68 -23.17 6.88
N THR A 13 5.12 -22.89 5.70
CA THR A 13 5.24 -23.74 4.50
C THR A 13 6.12 -23.13 3.42
N ARG A 14 6.17 -21.80 3.33
CA ARG A 14 6.90 -21.06 2.29
C ARG A 14 8.27 -20.56 2.73
N GLY A 15 8.63 -20.74 4.00
CA GLY A 15 9.85 -20.18 4.57
C GLY A 15 9.70 -18.69 4.87
N ASP A 16 10.77 -18.07 5.33
CA ASP A 16 10.81 -16.65 5.69
C ASP A 16 11.08 -15.79 4.45
N LEU A 17 10.10 -15.00 4.03
CA LEU A 17 10.16 -14.06 2.89
C LEU A 17 10.34 -12.60 3.34
N VAL A 18 10.48 -12.37 4.65
CA VAL A 18 10.65 -11.02 5.22
C VAL A 18 11.92 -10.32 4.68
N PRO A 19 13.08 -10.98 4.53
CA PRO A 19 14.27 -10.34 3.98
C PRO A 19 14.05 -9.74 2.59
N GLU A 20 13.35 -10.47 1.71
CA GLU A 20 13.03 -10.07 0.34
C GLU A 20 12.05 -8.90 0.30
N VAL A 21 10.95 -8.96 1.06
CA VAL A 21 9.98 -7.85 1.08
C VAL A 21 10.58 -6.59 1.69
N LEU A 22 11.44 -6.71 2.69
CA LEU A 22 12.18 -5.55 3.22
C LEU A 22 13.12 -4.96 2.19
N ALA A 23 13.75 -5.77 1.33
CA ALA A 23 14.57 -5.27 0.24
C ALA A 23 13.72 -4.48 -0.76
N LEU A 24 12.56 -5.02 -1.18
CA LEU A 24 11.57 -4.34 -2.02
C LEU A 24 11.14 -3.01 -1.39
N LEU A 25 10.70 -3.01 -0.14
CA LEU A 25 10.24 -1.81 0.56
C LEU A 25 11.35 -0.76 0.70
N ARG A 26 12.61 -1.16 0.89
CA ARG A 26 13.75 -0.23 0.92
C ARG A 26 14.00 0.45 -0.42
N THR A 27 13.75 -0.22 -1.56
CA THR A 27 13.82 0.46 -2.87
C THR A 27 12.82 1.60 -2.99
N ARG A 28 11.67 1.46 -2.31
CA ARG A 28 10.61 2.49 -2.27
C ARG A 28 10.84 3.51 -1.17
N THR A 29 11.43 3.15 -0.04
CA THR A 29 11.42 4.00 1.17
C THR A 29 12.80 4.44 1.65
N GLY A 30 13.87 3.99 0.99
CA GLY A 30 15.24 4.33 1.36
C GLY A 30 15.59 5.80 1.15
N GLY A 31 16.64 6.24 1.85
CA GLY A 31 17.13 7.62 1.84
C GLY A 31 16.23 8.57 2.64
N GLU A 32 16.41 9.87 2.43
CA GLU A 32 15.57 10.93 3.01
C GLU A 32 14.28 11.14 2.18
N ARG A 33 13.59 10.04 1.83
CA ARG A 33 12.40 10.12 0.97
C ARG A 33 11.27 10.85 1.70
N PRO A 34 10.66 11.89 1.11
CA PRO A 34 9.52 12.58 1.69
C PRO A 34 8.38 11.62 2.04
N GLY A 35 7.73 11.88 3.17
CA GLY A 35 6.60 11.09 3.65
C GLY A 35 6.96 9.82 4.42
N VAL A 36 8.23 9.43 4.53
CA VAL A 36 8.66 8.33 5.42
C VAL A 36 9.01 8.91 6.80
N ARG A 37 8.27 8.50 7.84
CA ARG A 37 8.57 8.88 9.24
C ARG A 37 9.35 7.81 9.97
N LEU A 38 9.01 6.55 9.76
CA LEU A 38 9.80 5.39 10.17
C LEU A 38 9.88 4.42 9.01
N GLY A 39 11.11 4.02 8.66
CA GLY A 39 11.35 3.00 7.66
C GLY A 39 10.71 1.66 8.05
N PHE A 40 10.49 0.81 7.04
CA PHE A 40 9.97 -0.52 7.25
C PHE A 40 11.01 -1.41 7.93
N ASP A 41 10.63 -2.04 9.03
CA ASP A 41 11.46 -2.99 9.77
C ASP A 41 10.65 -4.21 10.17
N ARG A 42 11.34 -5.33 10.37
CA ARG A 42 10.74 -6.55 10.91
C ARG A 42 10.35 -6.31 12.37
N THR A 43 9.10 -6.63 12.71
CA THR A 43 8.62 -6.55 14.09
C THR A 43 8.80 -7.91 14.77
N VAL A 44 7.77 -8.74 14.80
CA VAL A 44 7.78 -10.07 15.41
C VAL A 44 7.45 -11.11 14.35
N GLY A 45 8.21 -12.20 14.31
CA GLY A 45 7.93 -13.30 13.40
C GLY A 45 8.05 -12.87 11.94
N ASP A 46 6.99 -13.00 11.18
CA ASP A 46 6.87 -12.75 9.75
C ASP A 46 6.18 -11.40 9.43
N GLU A 47 6.09 -10.51 10.42
CA GLU A 47 5.48 -9.19 10.32
C GLU A 47 6.54 -8.10 10.05
N VAL A 48 6.17 -7.15 9.17
CA VAL A 48 6.95 -5.96 8.80
C VAL A 48 6.08 -4.73 8.98
N GLN A 49 6.64 -3.66 9.53
CA GLN A 49 5.88 -2.44 9.83
C GLN A 49 6.67 -1.15 9.52
N GLY A 50 5.98 -0.16 8.95
CA GLY A 50 6.52 1.17 8.64
C GLY A 50 5.50 2.29 8.89
N VAL A 51 5.99 3.53 8.99
CA VAL A 51 5.16 4.71 9.26
C VAL A 51 5.38 5.77 8.19
N LEU A 52 4.28 6.20 7.59
CA LEU A 52 4.22 7.20 6.55
C LEU A 52 3.38 8.40 7.00
N ASP A 53 3.64 9.57 6.45
CA ASP A 53 2.93 10.80 6.83
C ASP A 53 2.76 11.80 5.70
N GLY A 54 1.72 12.63 5.83
CA GLY A 54 1.36 13.66 4.87
C GLY A 54 0.95 13.11 3.50
N ASP A 55 0.91 14.01 2.52
CA ASP A 55 0.46 13.69 1.16
C ASP A 55 1.43 12.73 0.46
N ASP A 56 2.73 12.91 0.68
CA ASP A 56 3.76 12.03 0.11
C ASP A 56 3.70 10.63 0.72
N GLY A 57 3.47 10.53 2.03
CA GLY A 57 3.26 9.27 2.71
C GLY A 57 2.01 8.54 2.20
N ALA A 58 0.93 9.28 1.94
CA ALA A 58 -0.30 8.70 1.39
C ALA A 58 -0.10 8.17 -0.04
N ARG A 59 0.64 8.88 -0.91
CA ARG A 59 1.01 8.38 -2.25
C ARG A 59 1.87 7.12 -2.16
N LEU A 60 2.89 7.17 -1.30
CA LEU A 60 3.81 6.06 -1.09
C LEU A 60 3.10 4.84 -0.51
N ALA A 61 2.11 5.01 0.37
CA ALA A 61 1.28 3.93 0.86
C ALA A 61 0.54 3.20 -0.28
N VAL A 62 -0.07 3.93 -1.22
CA VAL A 62 -0.76 3.33 -2.37
C VAL A 62 0.22 2.54 -3.26
N GLU A 63 1.40 3.09 -3.52
CA GLU A 63 2.45 2.40 -4.28
C GLU A 63 2.91 1.11 -3.60
N ILE A 64 3.18 1.17 -2.30
CA ILE A 64 3.63 0.01 -1.52
C ILE A 64 2.54 -1.06 -1.46
N VAL A 65 1.28 -0.68 -1.22
CA VAL A 65 0.17 -1.63 -1.24
C VAL A 65 0.05 -2.31 -2.60
N ALA A 66 0.18 -1.57 -3.71
CA ALA A 66 0.14 -2.14 -5.05
C ALA A 66 1.29 -3.15 -5.28
N ASP A 67 2.51 -2.82 -4.85
CA ASP A 67 3.67 -3.71 -4.95
C ASP A 67 3.48 -5.00 -4.12
N LEU A 68 3.02 -4.88 -2.86
CA LEU A 68 2.80 -6.02 -1.97
C LEU A 68 1.69 -6.96 -2.47
N LEU A 69 0.60 -6.38 -2.99
CA LEU A 69 -0.50 -7.16 -3.57
C LEU A 69 -0.06 -7.88 -4.86
N ARG A 70 0.87 -7.29 -5.61
CA ARG A 70 1.45 -7.91 -6.79
C ARG A 70 2.42 -9.04 -6.42
N ASP A 71 3.32 -8.80 -5.46
CA ASP A 71 4.26 -9.80 -4.96
C ASP A 71 3.51 -11.04 -4.43
N GLY A 72 2.39 -10.78 -3.76
CA GLY A 72 1.50 -11.82 -3.25
C GLY A 72 2.09 -12.54 -2.04
N GLY A 73 1.28 -13.35 -1.37
CA GLY A 73 1.73 -14.02 -0.14
C GLY A 73 1.77 -13.12 1.09
N TRP A 74 1.20 -11.91 1.01
CA TRP A 74 1.11 -10.96 2.12
C TRP A 74 -0.33 -10.65 2.47
N SER A 75 -0.60 -10.44 3.75
CA SER A 75 -1.77 -9.72 4.25
C SER A 75 -1.34 -8.31 4.65
N VAL A 76 -2.07 -7.31 4.17
CA VAL A 76 -1.69 -5.90 4.33
C VAL A 76 -2.74 -5.16 5.16
N GLY A 77 -2.34 -4.64 6.30
CA GLY A 77 -3.13 -3.76 7.14
C GLY A 77 -2.67 -2.32 7.02
N VAL A 78 -3.60 -1.40 6.81
CA VAL A 78 -3.34 0.04 6.83
C VAL A 78 -4.13 0.68 7.97
N GLY A 79 -3.44 1.19 8.97
CA GLY A 79 -4.03 1.98 10.05
C GLY A 79 -3.77 3.46 9.83
N VAL A 80 -4.80 4.30 10.02
CA VAL A 80 -4.65 5.76 9.91
C VAL A 80 -5.03 6.47 11.22
N GLY A 81 -4.37 7.59 11.50
CA GLY A 81 -4.64 8.43 12.67
C GLY A 81 -3.38 8.86 13.43
N ALA A 82 -3.58 9.22 14.70
CA ALA A 82 -2.52 9.71 15.55
C ALA A 82 -1.50 8.62 15.91
N VAL A 83 -0.26 9.05 16.11
CA VAL A 83 0.81 8.27 16.74
C VAL A 83 1.29 9.03 17.97
N GLN A 84 1.93 8.33 18.90
CA GLN A 84 2.52 8.95 20.06
C GLN A 84 3.90 9.53 19.70
N ASP A 85 4.02 10.86 19.82
CA ASP A 85 5.28 11.57 19.70
C ASP A 85 6.02 11.69 21.05
N PRO A 86 7.36 11.75 21.06
CA PRO A 86 8.23 11.64 19.89
C PRO A 86 8.32 10.20 19.38
N LEU A 87 8.36 10.04 18.06
CA LEU A 87 8.57 8.72 17.45
C LEU A 87 9.95 8.14 17.85
N PRO A 88 10.03 6.85 18.23
CA PRO A 88 11.28 6.18 18.52
C PRO A 88 12.05 5.84 17.24
N ALA A 89 13.29 5.36 17.38
CA ALA A 89 14.11 4.98 16.23
C ALA A 89 13.60 3.75 15.45
N ALA A 90 12.75 2.91 16.06
CA ALA A 90 12.26 1.66 15.46
C ALA A 90 10.74 1.55 15.60
N SER A 91 10.05 1.11 14.53
CA SER A 91 8.59 1.00 14.48
C SER A 91 8.00 0.10 15.56
N ARG A 92 8.70 -0.97 15.94
CA ARG A 92 8.28 -1.90 17.01
C ARG A 92 8.15 -1.27 18.41
N ALA A 93 8.79 -0.12 18.64
CA ALA A 93 8.74 0.61 19.91
C ALA A 93 7.74 1.77 19.87
N ALA A 94 7.15 2.04 18.70
CA ALA A 94 6.20 3.13 18.51
C ALA A 94 4.78 2.68 18.90
N SER A 95 3.96 3.65 19.31
CA SER A 95 2.61 3.42 19.79
C SER A 95 1.66 4.50 19.29
N GLY A 96 0.36 4.29 19.50
CA GLY A 96 -0.71 5.23 19.20
C GLY A 96 -1.86 4.58 18.43
N PRO A 97 -3.01 5.29 18.30
CA PRO A 97 -4.20 4.77 17.65
C PRO A 97 -3.94 4.19 16.25
N ALA A 98 -3.10 4.82 15.43
CA ALA A 98 -2.78 4.32 14.09
C ALA A 98 -2.13 2.92 14.09
N PHE A 99 -1.29 2.60 15.09
CA PHE A 99 -0.68 1.26 15.21
C PHE A 99 -1.70 0.20 15.62
N VAL A 100 -2.60 0.54 16.54
CA VAL A 100 -3.69 -0.35 16.96
C VAL A 100 -4.59 -0.68 15.76
N ARG A 101 -4.96 0.36 15.00
CA ARG A 101 -5.76 0.21 13.78
C ARG A 101 -5.03 -0.58 12.68
N ALA A 102 -3.72 -0.39 12.51
CA ALA A 102 -2.95 -1.15 11.52
C ALA A 102 -2.91 -2.64 11.86
N ARG A 103 -2.79 -2.96 13.15
CA ARG A 103 -2.88 -4.34 13.65
C ARG A 103 -4.28 -4.93 13.45
N GLU A 104 -5.33 -4.19 13.75
CA GLU A 104 -6.71 -4.61 13.44
C GLU A 104 -6.89 -4.85 11.93
N ALA A 105 -6.40 -3.93 11.11
CA ALA A 105 -6.47 -4.02 9.66
C ALA A 105 -5.74 -5.25 9.11
N VAL A 106 -4.56 -5.60 9.62
CA VAL A 106 -3.84 -6.79 9.09
C VAL A 106 -4.53 -8.09 9.50
N GLU A 107 -5.09 -8.16 10.71
CA GLU A 107 -5.91 -9.31 11.14
C GLU A 107 -7.17 -9.43 10.28
N ASP A 108 -7.80 -8.31 9.95
CA ASP A 108 -8.92 -8.24 9.03
C ASP A 108 -8.58 -8.71 7.62
N ALA A 109 -7.40 -8.33 7.13
CA ALA A 109 -6.86 -8.74 5.84
C ALA A 109 -6.53 -10.24 5.77
N LYS A 110 -6.32 -10.91 6.91
CA LYS A 110 -6.13 -12.37 6.98
C LYS A 110 -7.43 -13.14 6.87
N ARG A 111 -8.57 -12.51 7.20
CA ARG A 111 -9.89 -13.18 7.21
C ARG A 111 -10.29 -13.63 5.80
N ARG A 112 -10.89 -14.82 5.72
CA ARG A 112 -11.41 -15.41 4.49
C ARG A 112 -12.72 -14.72 4.10
N GLY A 113 -12.63 -13.56 3.46
CA GLY A 113 -13.81 -12.80 3.00
C GLY A 113 -13.57 -11.93 1.77
N SER A 114 -12.32 -11.55 1.50
CA SER A 114 -11.92 -10.77 0.32
C SER A 114 -10.88 -11.54 -0.49
N VAL A 115 -10.97 -11.46 -1.82
CA VAL A 115 -9.94 -11.99 -2.73
C VAL A 115 -8.63 -11.20 -2.60
N VAL A 116 -8.72 -9.93 -2.20
CA VAL A 116 -7.57 -9.05 -1.98
C VAL A 116 -7.30 -8.98 -0.48
N PRO A 117 -6.15 -9.48 0.01
CA PRO A 117 -5.79 -9.54 1.42
C PRO A 117 -5.28 -8.18 1.91
N LEU A 118 -6.17 -7.19 1.87
CA LEU A 118 -5.92 -5.81 2.27
C LEU A 118 -7.06 -5.33 3.16
N ALA A 119 -6.77 -4.58 4.22
CA ALA A 119 -7.78 -3.79 4.92
C ALA A 119 -7.25 -2.40 5.29
N VAL A 120 -8.17 -1.45 5.48
CA VAL A 120 -7.88 -0.10 5.98
C VAL A 120 -8.79 0.15 7.17
N VAL A 121 -8.20 0.57 8.30
CA VAL A 121 -8.91 0.93 9.52
C VAL A 121 -8.55 2.36 9.90
N GLY A 122 -9.58 3.18 10.10
CA GLY A 122 -9.46 4.59 10.49
C GLY A 122 -10.31 4.91 11.72
N ALA A 123 -10.76 6.16 11.83
CA ALA A 123 -11.72 6.57 12.85
C ALA A 123 -13.04 5.78 12.72
N THR A 124 -13.73 5.55 13.83
CA THR A 124 -15.03 4.86 13.85
C THR A 124 -16.22 5.81 13.77
N ASP A 125 -15.99 7.10 14.04
CA ASP A 125 -16.95 8.17 13.94
C ASP A 125 -17.05 8.72 12.50
N GLU A 126 -18.22 9.27 12.16
CA GLU A 126 -18.42 9.90 10.86
C GLU A 126 -17.86 11.34 10.82
N PRO A 127 -17.29 11.79 9.70
CA PRO A 127 -17.21 11.10 8.40
C PRO A 127 -16.00 10.14 8.26
N GLY A 128 -15.17 10.01 9.29
CA GLY A 128 -13.91 9.24 9.24
C GLY A 128 -14.11 7.77 8.88
N ALA A 129 -15.15 7.14 9.43
CA ALA A 129 -15.51 5.76 9.15
C ALA A 129 -15.81 5.53 7.67
N THR A 130 -16.67 6.37 7.07
CA THR A 130 -17.00 6.29 5.63
C THR A 130 -15.75 6.51 4.76
N ILE A 131 -14.92 7.50 5.08
CA ILE A 131 -13.72 7.81 4.27
C ILE A 131 -12.72 6.64 4.31
N ALA A 132 -12.51 6.01 5.47
CA ALA A 132 -11.64 4.84 5.58
C ALA A 132 -12.20 3.63 4.80
N ALA A 133 -13.51 3.41 4.86
CA ALA A 133 -14.19 2.35 4.09
C ALA A 133 -14.09 2.59 2.56
N ASP A 134 -14.20 3.83 2.11
CA ASP A 134 -14.02 4.22 0.71
C ASP A 134 -12.58 3.97 0.24
N ALA A 135 -11.59 4.35 1.04
CA ALA A 135 -10.17 4.08 0.77
C ALA A 135 -9.92 2.58 0.62
N GLN A 136 -10.43 1.77 1.56
CA GLN A 136 -10.33 0.31 1.49
C GLN A 136 -10.97 -0.26 0.22
N SER A 137 -12.20 0.18 -0.09
CA SER A 137 -12.96 -0.33 -1.22
C SER A 137 -12.24 -0.06 -2.54
N LEU A 138 -11.71 1.16 -2.70
CA LEU A 138 -10.95 1.53 -3.88
C LEU A 138 -9.63 0.76 -4.01
N LEU A 139 -8.86 0.63 -2.92
CA LEU A 139 -7.61 -0.12 -2.94
C LEU A 139 -7.82 -1.62 -3.19
N ARG A 140 -8.90 -2.21 -2.64
CA ARG A 140 -9.29 -3.59 -2.94
C ARG A 140 -9.69 -3.76 -4.41
N LEU A 141 -10.41 -2.79 -4.98
CA LEU A 141 -10.73 -2.82 -6.41
C LEU A 141 -9.47 -2.78 -7.27
N LEU A 142 -8.52 -1.89 -6.95
CA LEU A 142 -7.23 -1.81 -7.63
C LEU A 142 -6.45 -3.12 -7.54
N GLY A 143 -6.36 -3.70 -6.34
CA GLY A 143 -5.74 -5.00 -6.12
C GLY A 143 -6.38 -6.13 -6.94
N ALA A 144 -7.71 -6.12 -7.05
CA ALA A 144 -8.44 -7.13 -7.82
C ALA A 144 -8.22 -6.98 -9.33
N VAL A 145 -8.09 -5.75 -9.83
CA VAL A 145 -7.71 -5.47 -11.23
C VAL A 145 -6.30 -5.97 -11.50
N ALA A 146 -5.34 -5.60 -10.65
CA ALA A 146 -3.94 -6.02 -10.78
C ALA A 146 -3.80 -7.55 -10.74
N ALA A 147 -4.49 -8.23 -9.82
CA ALA A 147 -4.45 -9.69 -9.69
C ALA A 147 -5.00 -10.44 -10.92
N ARG A 148 -5.85 -9.81 -11.74
CA ARG A 148 -6.42 -10.40 -12.97
C ARG A 148 -5.62 -10.08 -14.22
N ARG A 149 -4.58 -9.24 -14.12
CA ARG A 149 -3.75 -8.85 -15.25
C ARG A 149 -2.99 -10.07 -15.77
N SER A 150 -3.04 -10.26 -17.09
CA SER A 150 -2.37 -11.39 -17.74
C SER A 150 -0.84 -11.26 -17.67
N PRO A 151 -0.08 -12.36 -17.82
CA PRO A 151 1.38 -12.30 -17.87
C PRO A 151 1.90 -11.32 -18.92
N ALA A 152 1.32 -11.32 -20.12
CA ALA A 152 1.68 -10.37 -21.18
C ALA A 152 1.30 -8.92 -20.85
N GLY A 153 0.24 -8.72 -20.07
CA GLY A 153 -0.14 -7.40 -19.56
C GLY A 153 0.88 -6.88 -18.54
N TRP A 154 1.32 -7.72 -17.61
CA TRP A 154 2.37 -7.39 -16.66
C TRP A 154 3.71 -7.12 -17.34
N GLU A 155 4.13 -7.97 -18.27
CA GLU A 155 5.34 -7.79 -19.07
C GLU A 155 5.35 -6.42 -19.77
N ALA A 156 4.22 -6.01 -20.37
CA ALA A 156 4.09 -4.70 -21.00
C ALA A 156 4.16 -3.54 -19.99
N VAL A 157 3.56 -3.68 -18.81
CA VAL A 157 3.58 -2.65 -17.74
C VAL A 157 5.00 -2.46 -17.19
N ASP A 158 5.69 -3.56 -16.90
CA ASP A 158 7.04 -3.53 -16.31
C ASP A 158 8.04 -2.92 -17.29
N THR A 159 8.03 -3.43 -18.53
CA THR A 159 8.90 -2.92 -19.58
C THR A 159 8.61 -1.45 -19.86
N LEU A 160 7.33 -1.03 -19.87
CA LEU A 160 6.98 0.38 -20.02
C LEU A 160 7.56 1.24 -18.90
N GLY A 161 7.53 0.75 -17.65
CA GLY A 161 8.15 1.43 -16.51
C GLY A 161 9.67 1.59 -16.66
N GLU A 162 10.36 0.55 -17.14
CA GLU A 162 11.79 0.62 -17.45
C GLU A 162 12.12 1.63 -18.57
N GLN A 163 11.17 1.85 -19.49
CA GLN A 163 11.32 2.75 -20.63
C GLN A 163 10.71 4.14 -20.40
N GLU A 164 10.29 4.49 -19.17
CA GLU A 164 9.56 5.74 -18.90
C GLU A 164 10.37 7.00 -19.29
N ALA A 165 11.70 6.97 -19.13
CA ALA A 165 12.60 8.07 -19.48
C ALA A 165 12.86 8.23 -21.00
N SER A 166 12.42 7.27 -21.82
CA SER A 166 12.62 7.31 -23.27
C SER A 166 11.69 8.33 -23.93
N ALA A 167 12.13 8.94 -25.04
CA ALA A 167 11.30 9.92 -25.76
C ALA A 167 10.00 9.33 -26.34
N ALA A 168 9.98 8.02 -26.59
CA ALA A 168 8.79 7.27 -27.03
C ALA A 168 8.69 5.95 -26.24
N PRO A 169 8.19 5.97 -24.99
CA PRO A 169 8.22 4.81 -24.08
C PRO A 169 7.52 3.57 -24.65
N GLN A 170 6.36 3.73 -25.30
CA GLN A 170 5.64 2.59 -25.91
C GLN A 170 6.38 1.98 -27.11
N ARG A 171 7.09 2.80 -27.89
CA ARG A 171 7.93 2.31 -29.01
C ARG A 171 9.13 1.54 -28.48
N ALA A 172 9.86 2.12 -27.52
CA ALA A 172 10.96 1.45 -26.86
C ALA A 172 10.50 0.13 -26.21
N THR A 173 9.33 0.12 -25.58
CA THR A 173 8.71 -1.10 -25.03
C THR A 173 8.45 -2.14 -26.12
N ALA A 174 7.91 -1.73 -27.26
CA ALA A 174 7.64 -2.64 -28.38
C ALA A 174 8.93 -3.25 -28.95
N GLU A 175 9.99 -2.46 -29.07
CA GLU A 175 11.32 -2.90 -29.49
C GLU A 175 11.93 -3.93 -28.51
N VAL A 176 11.88 -3.65 -27.20
CA VAL A 176 12.38 -4.56 -26.16
C VAL A 176 11.60 -5.89 -26.16
N LEU A 177 10.28 -5.83 -26.34
CA LEU A 177 9.42 -7.02 -26.34
C LEU A 177 9.37 -7.75 -27.68
N GLY A 178 9.97 -7.21 -28.74
CA GLY A 178 9.91 -7.79 -30.09
C GLY A 178 8.50 -7.87 -30.68
N VAL A 179 7.62 -6.93 -30.33
CA VAL A 179 6.23 -6.86 -30.82
C VAL A 179 5.93 -5.49 -31.45
N SER A 180 4.73 -5.29 -32.00
CA SER A 180 4.33 -3.99 -32.53
C SER A 180 3.88 -3.02 -31.42
N GLU A 181 4.00 -1.71 -31.66
CA GLU A 181 3.44 -0.67 -30.77
C GLU A 181 1.93 -0.89 -30.52
N GLN A 182 1.19 -1.34 -31.54
CA GLN A 182 -0.23 -1.69 -31.42
C GLN A 182 -0.46 -2.86 -30.45
N ALA A 183 0.41 -3.86 -30.45
CA ALA A 183 0.34 -4.98 -29.51
C ALA A 183 0.62 -4.53 -28.07
N VAL A 184 1.61 -3.65 -27.85
CA VAL A 184 1.88 -3.04 -26.54
C VAL A 184 0.65 -2.24 -26.07
N SER A 185 0.12 -1.36 -26.91
CA SER A 185 -1.07 -0.56 -26.60
C SER A 185 -2.28 -1.44 -26.24
N GLN A 186 -2.49 -2.54 -26.97
CA GLN A 186 -3.54 -3.50 -26.64
C GLN A 186 -3.30 -4.17 -25.28
N ARG A 187 -2.08 -4.64 -24.99
CA ARG A 187 -1.74 -5.25 -23.70
C ARG A 187 -1.96 -4.28 -22.55
N LEU A 188 -1.53 -3.02 -22.68
CA LEU A 188 -1.72 -1.98 -21.65
C LEU A 188 -3.19 -1.66 -21.41
N ARG A 189 -4.02 -1.58 -22.46
CA ARG A 189 -5.47 -1.40 -22.32
C ARG A 189 -6.14 -2.60 -21.66
N THR A 190 -5.81 -3.81 -22.08
CA THR A 190 -6.33 -5.04 -21.44
C THR A 190 -5.88 -5.14 -19.98
N ALA A 191 -4.69 -4.62 -19.66
CA ALA A 191 -4.16 -4.53 -18.31
C ALA A 191 -4.80 -3.41 -17.46
N LEU A 192 -5.63 -2.54 -18.04
CA LEU A 192 -6.21 -1.36 -17.38
C LEU A 192 -5.15 -0.45 -16.73
N TRP A 193 -3.98 -0.32 -17.37
CA TRP A 193 -2.84 0.37 -16.76
C TRP A 193 -3.06 1.87 -16.63
N ALA A 194 -3.65 2.51 -17.65
CA ALA A 194 -3.93 3.94 -17.62
C ALA A 194 -4.98 4.28 -16.55
N GLU A 195 -5.99 3.43 -16.41
CA GLU A 195 -7.06 3.56 -15.42
C GLU A 195 -6.51 3.40 -13.99
N GLU A 196 -5.62 2.42 -13.77
CA GLU A 196 -4.94 2.26 -12.49
C GLU A 196 -4.12 3.52 -12.14
N LEU A 197 -3.29 4.01 -13.06
CA LEU A 197 -2.48 5.22 -12.83
C LEU A 197 -3.36 6.44 -12.54
N ALA A 198 -4.45 6.61 -13.27
CA ALA A 198 -5.37 7.74 -13.10
C ALA A 198 -6.06 7.75 -11.73
N VAL A 199 -6.30 6.58 -11.13
CA VAL A 199 -7.05 6.46 -9.87
C VAL A 199 -6.15 6.39 -8.63
N ARG A 200 -4.86 6.07 -8.76
CA ARG A 200 -3.88 6.10 -7.64
C ARG A 200 -3.91 7.43 -6.85
N PRO A 201 -3.96 8.63 -7.48
CA PRO A 201 -4.09 9.89 -6.74
C PRO A 201 -5.38 10.02 -5.92
N LEU A 202 -6.50 9.42 -6.37
CA LEU A 202 -7.73 9.40 -5.60
C LEU A 202 -7.59 8.52 -4.35
N ALA A 203 -7.00 7.33 -4.48
CA ALA A 203 -6.72 6.47 -3.33
C ALA A 203 -5.82 7.16 -2.30
N ALA A 204 -4.78 7.88 -2.74
CA ALA A 204 -3.91 8.65 -1.86
C ALA A 204 -4.67 9.77 -1.14
N ARG A 205 -5.54 10.51 -1.84
CA ARG A 205 -6.38 11.54 -1.21
C ARG A 205 -7.35 10.95 -0.18
N LEU A 206 -7.93 9.79 -0.45
CA LEU A 206 -8.82 9.11 0.52
C LEU A 206 -8.05 8.66 1.76
N LEU A 207 -6.87 8.06 1.61
CA LEU A 207 -6.01 7.72 2.75
C LEU A 207 -5.62 8.96 3.55
N ARG A 208 -5.28 10.06 2.88
CA ARG A 208 -4.94 11.32 3.55
C ARG A 208 -6.15 11.92 4.28
N ALA A 209 -7.33 11.90 3.68
CA ALA A 209 -8.55 12.38 4.30
C ALA A 209 -8.95 11.52 5.51
N ALA A 210 -8.81 10.20 5.41
CA ALA A 210 -9.06 9.27 6.51
C ALA A 210 -8.10 9.53 7.68
N ASP A 211 -6.82 9.80 7.38
CA ASP A 211 -5.83 10.18 8.37
C ASP A 211 -6.18 11.51 9.08
N VAL A 212 -6.54 12.55 8.32
CA VAL A 212 -6.94 13.84 8.90
C VAL A 212 -8.17 13.68 9.80
N ALA A 213 -9.18 12.92 9.37
CA ALA A 213 -10.37 12.65 10.17
C ALA A 213 -10.03 11.87 11.46
N ALA A 214 -9.21 10.83 11.34
CA ALA A 214 -8.78 10.01 12.48
C ALA A 214 -7.96 10.81 13.49
N CYS A 215 -7.01 11.64 13.04
CA CYS A 215 -6.25 12.51 13.94
C CYS A 215 -7.14 13.51 14.70
N ALA A 216 -8.23 13.97 14.08
CA ALA A 216 -9.19 14.86 14.76
C ALA A 216 -9.97 14.12 15.86
N ALA A 217 -10.36 12.87 15.60
CA ALA A 217 -11.05 12.01 16.55
C ALA A 217 -10.15 11.51 17.70
N ASP A 218 -8.85 11.28 17.42
CA ASP A 218 -7.84 10.79 18.37
C ASP A 218 -7.35 11.87 19.36
N GLY A 219 -7.76 13.13 19.20
CA GLY A 219 -7.41 14.22 20.09
C GLY A 219 -7.90 14.00 21.54
N PRO A 220 -7.48 14.85 22.50
CA PRO A 220 -7.62 14.63 23.94
C PRO A 220 -9.07 14.67 24.51
N GLY A 221 -10.07 14.41 23.68
CA GLY A 221 -11.48 14.25 24.07
C GLY A 221 -12.22 13.14 23.30
N GLY A 222 -11.50 12.21 22.64
CA GLY A 222 -12.11 11.02 22.05
C GLY A 222 -12.76 10.12 23.12
N PRO A 223 -13.80 9.34 22.80
CA PRO A 223 -14.67 8.65 23.77
C PRO A 223 -14.02 7.45 24.49
N GLY A 224 -12.70 7.46 24.71
CA GLY A 224 -11.93 6.36 25.29
C GLY A 224 -11.57 6.51 26.78
N GLU A 225 -12.04 7.57 27.45
CA GLU A 225 -11.87 7.74 28.90
C GLU A 225 -13.23 7.86 29.61
N GLU A 226 -13.98 6.76 29.66
CA GLU A 226 -15.00 6.47 30.71
C GLU A 226 -14.91 5.03 31.18
#